data_AF-A0A366I9Y4-F1
#
_entry.id   AF-A0A366I9Y4-F1
#
_cell.length_a   1.000
_cell.length_b   1.000
_cell.length_c   1.000
_cell.angle_alpha   90.00
_cell.angle_beta   90.00
_cell.angle_gamma   90.00
#
_symmetry.space_group_name_H-M   'P 1'
#
loop_
_entity.id
_entity.type
_entity.pdbx_description
1 polymer ?
#
loop_
_entity_poly.entity_id
_entity_poly.type
_entity_poly.pdbx_seq_one_letter_code
_entity_poly.pdbx_strand_id
1 'polypeptide(L)'
;MDEVLTLCRRQANGMKLIKDALVLTPRLTVRECDTALLAQKGLNNKEIAEMMFVSEATVKFHLKSIYKKLGIRSRVQLNDYNLKR
;
A
#
# COMPACT_ATOMS: atom_id res chain seq x y z
N MET A 1 -19.32 26.27 23.65
CA MET A 1 -18.65 25.05 24.15
C MET A 1 -18.61 23.96 23.07
N ASP A 2 -19.70 23.75 22.29
CA ASP A 2 -19.75 22.80 21.18
C ASP A 2 -18.79 23.06 20.00
N GLU A 3 -18.54 24.32 19.67
CA GLU A 3 -17.63 24.67 18.56
C GLU A 3 -16.18 24.27 18.87
N VAL A 4 -15.74 24.46 20.12
CA VAL A 4 -14.40 24.07 20.57
C VAL A 4 -14.25 22.55 20.57
N LEU A 5 -15.26 21.82 21.05
CA LEU A 5 -15.26 20.35 21.00
C LEU A 5 -15.25 19.83 19.55
N THR A 6 -15.94 20.51 18.64
CA THR A 6 -15.97 20.18 17.21
C THR A 6 -14.63 20.46 16.53
N LEU A 7 -13.95 21.55 16.90
CA LEU A 7 -12.60 21.86 16.44
C LEU A 7 -11.58 20.82 16.92
N CYS A 8 -11.61 20.46 18.20
CA CYS A 8 -10.73 19.44 18.77
C CYS A 8 -10.92 18.07 18.08
N ARG A 9 -12.17 17.66 17.80
CA ARG A 9 -12.46 16.43 17.05
C ARG A 9 -11.90 16.47 15.62
N ARG A 10 -12.01 17.60 14.93
CA ARG A 10 -11.41 17.80 13.60
C ARG A 10 -9.89 17.71 13.63
N GLN A 11 -9.24 18.35 14.62
CA GLN A 11 -7.79 18.29 14.78
C GLN A 11 -7.31 16.87 15.05
N ALA A 12 -7.99 16.11 15.92
CA ALA A 12 -7.65 14.71 16.19
C ALA A 12 -7.72 13.84 14.93
N ASN A 13 -8.75 14.02 14.10
CA ASN A 13 -8.86 13.33 12.81
C ASN A 13 -7.73 13.72 11.84
N GLY A 14 -7.41 15.02 11.73
CA GLY A 14 -6.28 15.48 10.91
C GLY A 14 -4.94 14.92 11.37
N MET A 15 -4.69 14.89 12.68
CA MET A 15 -3.47 14.36 13.26
C MET A 15 -3.32 12.85 13.04
N LYS A 16 -4.42 12.10 13.10
CA LYS A 16 -4.43 10.67 12.77
C LYS A 16 -4.03 10.45 11.31
N LEU A 17 -4.65 11.19 10.38
CA LEU A 17 -4.32 11.11 8.94
C LEU A 17 -2.86 11.47 8.65
N ILE A 18 -2.35 12.52 9.29
CA ILE A 18 -0.94 12.93 9.16
C ILE A 18 0.00 11.86 9.73
N LYS A 19 -0.32 11.29 10.89
CA LYS A 19 0.47 10.23 11.52
C LYS A 19 0.49 8.96 10.66
N ASP A 20 -0.66 8.57 10.11
CA ASP A 20 -0.77 7.46 9.17
C ASP A 20 0.03 7.74 7.88
N ALA A 21 0.06 8.99 7.41
CA ALA A 21 0.88 9.38 6.26
C ALA A 21 2.39 9.43 6.54
N LEU A 22 2.80 9.76 7.78
CA LEU A 22 4.21 9.92 8.17
C LEU A 22 4.85 8.62 8.69
N VAL A 23 4.05 7.69 9.25
CA VAL A 23 4.56 6.48 9.93
C VAL A 23 4.57 5.25 9.02
N LEU A 24 3.83 5.23 7.90
CA LEU A 24 3.36 3.96 7.32
C LEU A 24 3.61 3.74 5.84
N THR A 25 4.70 4.24 5.26
CA THR A 25 5.26 3.54 4.07
C THR A 25 6.46 2.72 4.50
N PRO A 26 6.27 1.43 4.85
CA PRO A 26 7.34 0.45 4.79
C PRO A 26 8.04 0.63 3.46
N ARG A 27 9.35 0.87 3.47
CA ARG A 27 10.10 1.08 2.23
C ARG A 27 10.12 -0.26 1.47
N LEU A 28 9.14 -0.42 0.59
CA LEU A 28 9.20 -1.39 -0.49
C LEU A 28 10.48 -1.10 -1.28
N THR A 29 11.15 -2.15 -1.74
CA THR A 29 12.21 -1.97 -2.73
C THR A 29 11.61 -1.44 -4.02
N VAL A 30 12.45 -0.93 -4.93
CA VAL A 30 11.98 -0.46 -6.25
C VAL A 30 11.15 -1.53 -6.96
N ARG A 31 11.65 -2.78 -7.00
CA ARG A 31 10.94 -3.91 -7.63
C ARG A 31 9.63 -4.29 -6.93
N GLU A 32 9.60 -4.20 -5.60
CA GLU A 32 8.37 -4.44 -4.85
C GLU A 32 7.33 -3.34 -5.10
N CYS A 33 7.77 -2.08 -5.22
CA CYS A 33 6.90 -0.96 -5.56
C CYS A 33 6.33 -1.12 -6.98
N ASP A 34 7.17 -1.46 -7.96
CA ASP A 34 6.72 -1.73 -9.34
C ASP A 34 5.69 -2.87 -9.38
N THR A 35 5.99 -3.98 -8.67
CA THR A 35 5.07 -5.13 -8.56
C THR A 35 3.74 -4.70 -7.92
N ALA A 36 3.78 -3.92 -6.85
CA ALA A 36 2.59 -3.46 -6.14
C ALA A 36 1.73 -2.52 -6.99
N LEU A 37 2.36 -1.59 -7.73
CA LEU A 37 1.67 -0.67 -8.64
C LEU A 37 1.01 -1.41 -9.81
N LEU A 38 1.69 -2.38 -10.42
CA LEU A 38 1.08 -3.21 -11.47
C LEU A 38 -0.07 -4.04 -10.90
N ALA A 39 0.06 -4.53 -9.66
CA ALA A 39 -1.02 -5.25 -9.00
C ALA A 39 -2.26 -4.36 -8.75
N GLN A 40 -2.07 -3.11 -8.30
CA GLN A 40 -3.16 -2.14 -8.12
C GLN A 40 -3.85 -1.76 -9.43
N LYS A 41 -3.13 -1.80 -10.56
CA LYS A 41 -3.70 -1.61 -11.90
C LYS A 41 -4.61 -2.76 -12.35
N GLY A 42 -4.75 -3.82 -11.54
CA GLY A 42 -5.64 -4.95 -11.81
C GLY A 42 -4.97 -6.15 -12.47
N LEU A 43 -3.66 -6.11 -12.71
CA LEU A 43 -2.99 -7.12 -13.53
C LEU A 43 -2.70 -8.40 -12.77
N ASN A 44 -3.02 -9.55 -13.36
CA ASN A 44 -2.75 -10.83 -12.73
C ASN A 44 -1.24 -11.15 -12.67
N ASN A 45 -0.86 -12.18 -11.92
CA ASN A 45 0.57 -12.49 -11.70
C ASN A 45 1.32 -12.84 -13.00
N LYS A 46 0.62 -13.40 -14.00
CA LYS A 46 1.19 -13.75 -15.30
C LYS A 46 1.51 -12.49 -16.11
N GLU A 47 0.57 -11.55 -16.17
CA GLU A 47 0.77 -10.25 -16.85
C GLU A 47 1.91 -9.46 -16.20
N ILE A 48 1.96 -9.42 -14.86
CA ILE A 48 3.05 -8.76 -14.12
C ILE A 48 4.40 -9.44 -14.41
N ALA A 49 4.42 -10.77 -14.45
CA ALA A 49 5.62 -11.55 -14.73
C ALA A 49 6.16 -11.26 -16.15
N GLU A 50 5.27 -11.19 -17.14
CA GLU A 50 5.59 -10.84 -18.52
C GLU A 50 6.17 -9.42 -18.63
N MET A 51 5.55 -8.42 -18.02
CA MET A 51 6.06 -7.03 -18.08
C MET A 51 7.36 -6.81 -17.34
N MET A 52 7.58 -7.52 -16.23
CA MET A 52 8.82 -7.38 -15.45
C MET A 52 9.93 -8.35 -15.89
N PHE A 53 9.67 -9.20 -16.89
CA PHE A 53 10.58 -10.24 -17.37
C PHE A 53 11.06 -11.18 -16.25
N VAL A 54 10.12 -11.68 -15.44
CA VAL A 54 10.37 -12.62 -14.34
C VAL A 54 9.38 -13.78 -14.36
N SER A 55 9.54 -14.77 -13.48
CA SER A 55 8.55 -15.86 -13.34
C SER A 55 7.34 -15.44 -12.50
N GLU A 56 6.19 -16.09 -12.71
CA GLU A 56 5.01 -15.92 -11.82
C GLU A 56 5.33 -16.24 -10.35
N ALA A 57 6.22 -17.21 -10.10
CA ALA A 57 6.67 -17.54 -8.75
C ALA A 57 7.43 -16.38 -8.09
N THR A 58 8.23 -15.65 -8.87
CA THR A 58 8.92 -14.43 -8.42
C THR A 58 7.92 -13.33 -8.06
N VAL A 59 6.87 -13.14 -8.87
CA VAL A 59 5.79 -12.19 -8.55
C VAL A 59 5.07 -12.58 -7.26
N LYS A 60 4.72 -13.87 -7.08
CA LYS A 60 4.11 -14.37 -5.84
C LYS A 60 5.01 -14.12 -4.62
N PHE A 61 6.32 -14.34 -4.77
CA PHE A 61 7.30 -14.06 -3.72
C PHE A 61 7.33 -12.56 -3.36
N HIS A 62 7.40 -11.67 -4.35
CA HIS A 62 7.34 -10.23 -4.13
C HIS A 62 6.04 -9.82 -3.44
N LEU A 63 4.87 -10.27 -3.91
CA LEU A 63 3.58 -9.97 -3.28
C LEU A 63 3.52 -10.43 -1.82
N LYS A 64 4.06 -11.61 -1.49
CA LYS A 64 4.14 -12.07 -0.10
C LYS A 64 5.02 -11.15 0.77
N SER A 65 6.16 -10.70 0.24
CA SER A 65 7.04 -9.74 0.91
C SER A 65 6.34 -8.39 1.11
N ILE A 66 5.70 -7.88 0.06
CA ILE A 66 4.92 -6.63 0.06
C ILE A 66 3.83 -6.69 1.14
N TYR A 67 3.02 -7.74 1.16
CA TYR A 67 1.95 -7.89 2.15
C TYR A 67 2.48 -7.88 3.58
N LYS A 68 3.58 -8.62 3.82
CA LYS A 68 4.26 -8.63 5.12
C LYS A 68 4.76 -7.24 5.50
N LYS A 69 5.39 -6.51 4.58
CA LYS A 69 5.94 -5.17 4.81
C LYS A 69 4.83 -4.17 5.11
N LEU A 70 3.76 -4.17 4.30
CA LEU A 70 2.60 -3.28 4.42
C LEU A 70 1.64 -3.68 5.56
N GLY A 71 1.83 -4.83 6.20
CA GLY A 71 0.96 -5.32 7.27
C GLY A 71 -0.43 -5.75 6.80
N ILE A 72 -0.59 -6.00 5.50
CA ILE A 72 -1.85 -6.42 4.87
C ILE A 72 -1.84 -7.92 4.59
N ARG A 73 -3.02 -8.49 4.30
CA ARG A 73 -3.17 -9.94 4.13
C ARG A 73 -3.65 -10.36 2.75
N SER A 74 -4.11 -9.42 1.93
CA SER A 74 -4.73 -9.76 0.65
C SER A 74 -4.43 -8.74 -0.42
N ARG A 75 -4.61 -9.18 -1.66
CA ARG A 75 -4.54 -8.34 -2.84
C ARG A 75 -5.62 -7.25 -2.84
N VAL A 76 -6.80 -7.55 -2.32
CA VAL A 76 -7.88 -6.57 -2.18
C VAL A 76 -7.44 -5.43 -1.26
N GLN A 77 -6.86 -5.76 -0.10
CA GLN A 77 -6.28 -4.74 0.80
C GLN A 77 -5.14 -3.96 0.15
N LEU A 78 -4.36 -4.59 -0.75
CA LEU A 78 -3.35 -3.88 -1.54
C LEU A 78 -3.98 -2.89 -2.51
N ASN A 79 -5.10 -3.23 -3.15
CA ASN A 79 -5.81 -2.32 -4.06
C ASN A 79 -6.34 -1.07 -3.34
N ASP A 80 -6.76 -1.22 -2.08
CA ASP A 80 -7.23 -0.10 -1.24
C ASP A 80 -6.07 0.66 -0.56
N TYR A 81 -4.84 0.17 -0.68
CA TYR A 81 -3.67 0.76 -0.04
C TYR A 81 -3.19 2.01 -0.78
N ASN A 82 -2.89 3.09 -0.06
CA ASN A 82 -2.37 4.31 -0.68
C ASN A 82 -0.85 4.22 -0.90
N LEU A 83 -0.43 3.67 -2.04
CA LEU A 83 0.96 3.72 -2.48
C LEU A 83 1.30 5.15 -2.94
N LYS A 84 2.05 5.90 -2.13
CA LYS A 84 2.64 7.18 -2.56
C LYS A 84 3.94 6.90 -3.30
N ARG A 85 4.11 7.55 -4.47
CA ARG A 85 5.34 7.49 -5.25
C ARG A 85 6.42 8.39 -4.64
#